data_AF-A0A4Q9GBR0-F1
#
_entry.id   AF-A0A4Q9GBR0-F1
#
_cell.length_a   1.000
_cell.length_b   1.000
_cell.length_c   1.000
_cell.angle_alpha   90.00
_cell.angle_beta   90.00
_cell.angle_gamma   90.00
#
_symmetry.space_group_name_H-M   'P 1'
#
loop_
_entity.id
_entity.type
_entity.pdbx_description
1 polymer ?
#
loop_
_entity_poly.entity_id
_entity_poly.type
_entity_poly.pdbx_seq_one_letter_code
_entity_poly.pdbx_strand_id
1 'polypeptide(L)'
;MRIILLVLLALAPFAALAAEPAQRFDGWTSTCVETKVGPDCRIVTEAAAQDGARAVRLAAQRSPQKDAPPHLVLTLLGLRAPLTRPRLALAVDGGPPLRFGVGADMTVAAGAEPDTLDLRLSDGASRRLLPFLRRGKALQTTIMAEGADPAGVAPVGAEIPLPGFGAAAAAVDGRQKRTDRPDALSELIGGANAAARAGLIRDVTRGAIPETLRKLMVARDCPVWDEAEANPSFLAEQSFAADLGSGRTLWAIVCSSGATNVGFALFVEDPSKVAGRFELQLFAAFTESLGWSGVETLSNVSYEPEKRRLTAIEKGRAAGDCGVYGAWEWVGEAFRMIEYRVKEECDGVGEPSKFPIMFRGDR
;
A
#
# COMPACT_ATOMS: atom_id res chain seq x y z
N MET A 1 -29.78 70.22 20.32
CA MET A 1 -29.67 69.63 18.97
C MET A 1 -28.70 68.45 19.05
N ARG A 2 -29.21 67.23 19.25
CA ARG A 2 -28.41 65.99 19.34
C ARG A 2 -28.80 65.10 18.17
N ILE A 3 -27.87 64.87 17.25
CA ILE A 3 -28.01 63.98 16.10
C ILE A 3 -27.66 62.56 16.60
N ILE A 4 -28.62 61.64 16.51
CA ILE A 4 -28.43 60.21 16.77
C ILE A 4 -28.02 59.56 15.45
N LEU A 5 -26.80 59.04 15.38
CA LEU A 5 -26.27 58.30 14.24
C LEU A 5 -26.63 56.81 14.42
N LEU A 6 -27.58 56.31 13.63
CA LEU A 6 -27.85 54.86 13.54
C LEU A 6 -26.76 54.20 12.70
N VAL A 7 -25.97 53.33 13.32
CA VAL A 7 -25.05 52.42 12.64
C VAL A 7 -25.81 51.14 12.30
N LEU A 8 -26.12 50.94 11.02
CA LEU A 8 -26.60 49.65 10.50
C LEU A 8 -25.42 48.68 10.37
N LEU A 9 -25.35 47.68 11.26
CA LEU A 9 -24.49 46.51 11.06
C LEU A 9 -25.09 45.64 9.95
N ALA A 10 -24.44 45.62 8.78
CA ALA A 10 -24.73 44.66 7.73
C ALA A 10 -24.20 43.28 8.14
N LEU A 11 -25.08 42.37 8.55
CA LEU A 11 -24.77 40.94 8.67
C LEU A 11 -24.54 40.37 7.27
N ALA A 12 -23.28 40.09 6.93
CA ALA A 12 -22.96 39.30 5.75
C ALA A 12 -23.43 37.85 5.96
N PRO A 13 -24.18 37.25 5.03
CA PRO A 13 -24.59 35.85 5.14
C PRO A 13 -23.34 34.96 5.04
N PHE A 14 -23.15 34.09 6.04
CA PHE A 14 -22.25 32.95 5.93
C PHE A 14 -22.77 32.08 4.77
N ALA A 15 -22.06 32.07 3.65
CA ALA A 15 -22.32 31.14 2.57
C ALA A 15 -22.03 29.72 3.07
N ALA A 16 -23.08 28.95 3.36
CA ALA A 16 -22.95 27.52 3.58
C ALA A 16 -22.37 26.91 2.29
N LEU A 17 -21.22 26.23 2.41
CA LEU A 17 -20.71 25.36 1.35
C LEU A 17 -21.79 24.31 1.07
N ALA A 18 -22.47 24.43 -0.07
CA ALA A 18 -23.49 23.48 -0.49
C ALA A 18 -22.79 22.17 -0.89
N ALA A 19 -22.88 21.16 -0.03
CA ALA A 19 -22.58 19.79 -0.42
C ALA A 19 -23.64 19.35 -1.43
N GLU A 20 -23.21 18.85 -2.58
CA GLU A 20 -24.14 18.33 -3.59
C GLU A 20 -24.79 17.01 -3.13
N PRO A 21 -25.97 16.67 -3.65
CA PRO A 21 -26.65 15.43 -3.29
C PRO A 21 -25.78 14.22 -3.60
N ALA A 22 -25.70 13.32 -2.62
CA ALA A 22 -24.93 12.09 -2.73
C ALA A 22 -25.46 11.22 -3.88
N GLN A 23 -24.56 10.76 -4.74
CA GLN A 23 -24.90 9.81 -5.80
C GLN A 23 -24.75 8.39 -5.25
N ARG A 24 -25.70 7.51 -5.57
CA ARG A 24 -25.73 6.13 -5.09
C ARG A 24 -25.46 5.17 -6.23
N PHE A 25 -24.68 4.15 -5.90
CA PHE A 25 -24.31 3.02 -6.74
C PHE A 25 -24.56 1.75 -5.91
N ASP A 26 -24.49 0.58 -6.54
CA ASP A 26 -24.70 -0.70 -5.87
C ASP A 26 -23.80 -0.83 -4.61
N GLY A 27 -24.33 -0.60 -3.40
CA GLY A 27 -23.55 -0.63 -2.16
C GLY A 27 -22.57 0.54 -1.92
N TRP A 28 -22.47 1.53 -2.82
CA TRP A 28 -21.53 2.65 -2.71
C TRP A 28 -22.23 4.00 -2.82
N THR A 29 -21.65 5.00 -2.16
CA THR A 29 -22.12 6.39 -2.24
C THR A 29 -20.96 7.30 -2.58
N SER A 30 -21.11 8.19 -3.56
CA SER A 30 -20.15 9.26 -3.82
C SER A 30 -20.69 10.62 -3.42
N THR A 31 -19.87 11.42 -2.74
CA THR A 31 -20.15 12.81 -2.41
C THR A 31 -19.01 13.69 -2.90
N CYS A 32 -19.33 14.90 -3.37
CA CYS A 32 -18.34 15.90 -3.71
C CYS A 32 -18.69 17.22 -3.01
N VAL A 33 -17.66 17.89 -2.50
CA VAL A 33 -17.77 19.22 -1.89
C VAL A 33 -17.02 20.20 -2.77
N GLU A 34 -17.70 21.26 -3.20
CA GLU A 34 -17.07 22.30 -3.99
C GLU A 34 -16.05 23.07 -3.16
N THR A 35 -14.85 23.25 -3.71
CA THR A 35 -13.78 24.06 -3.11
C THR A 35 -13.35 25.15 -4.09
N LYS A 36 -12.55 26.11 -3.62
CA LYS A 36 -12.01 27.18 -4.49
C LYS A 36 -11.21 26.67 -5.69
N VAL A 37 -10.65 25.47 -5.60
CA VAL A 37 -9.79 24.87 -6.64
C VAL A 37 -10.47 23.71 -7.38
N GLY A 38 -11.75 23.44 -7.11
CA GLY A 38 -12.55 22.37 -7.73
C GLY A 38 -13.19 21.42 -6.70
N PRO A 39 -13.93 20.39 -7.15
CA PRO A 39 -14.63 19.47 -6.27
C PRO A 39 -13.68 18.46 -5.58
N ASP A 40 -13.72 18.40 -4.25
CA ASP A 40 -13.12 17.32 -3.45
C ASP A 40 -14.15 16.20 -3.30
N CYS A 41 -13.81 15.01 -3.79
CA CYS A 41 -14.76 13.91 -3.93
C CYS A 41 -14.35 12.70 -3.08
N ARG A 42 -15.34 12.03 -2.51
CA ARG A 42 -15.19 10.84 -1.70
C ARG A 42 -16.20 9.78 -2.14
N ILE A 43 -15.74 8.55 -2.29
CA ILE A 43 -16.56 7.36 -2.57
C ILE A 43 -16.49 6.50 -1.33
N VAL A 44 -17.64 6.13 -0.74
CA VAL A 44 -17.71 5.40 0.53
C VAL A 44 -18.60 4.16 0.42
N THR A 45 -18.22 3.13 1.15
CA THR A 45 -19.04 1.97 1.48
C THR A 45 -18.75 1.55 2.92
N GLU A 46 -19.68 0.85 3.54
CA GLU A 46 -19.57 0.38 4.92
C GLU A 46 -20.06 -1.06 5.00
N ALA A 47 -19.31 -1.89 5.72
CA ALA A 47 -19.67 -3.27 6.01
C ALA A 47 -19.63 -3.52 7.52
N ALA A 48 -20.50 -4.40 7.98
CA ALA A 48 -20.46 -4.86 9.37
C ALA A 48 -19.14 -5.57 9.66
N ALA A 49 -18.54 -5.27 10.80
CA ALA A 49 -17.35 -5.97 11.25
C ALA A 49 -17.75 -7.33 11.85
N GLN A 50 -16.95 -8.37 11.61
CA GLN A 50 -17.19 -9.68 12.23
C GLN A 50 -16.83 -9.68 13.72
N ASP A 51 -15.78 -8.97 14.10
CA ASP A 51 -15.37 -8.79 15.50
C ASP A 51 -14.56 -7.49 15.70
N GLY A 52 -14.23 -7.14 16.94
CA GLY A 52 -13.32 -6.04 17.35
C GLY A 52 -13.86 -4.62 17.13
N ALA A 53 -14.79 -4.43 16.20
CA ALA A 53 -15.50 -3.17 15.92
C ALA A 53 -16.98 -3.44 15.61
N ARG A 54 -17.76 -2.37 15.40
CA ARG A 54 -19.14 -2.45 14.88
C ARG A 54 -19.16 -2.57 13.36
N ALA A 55 -18.36 -1.75 12.68
CA ALA A 55 -18.31 -1.68 11.23
C ALA A 55 -16.94 -1.22 10.75
N VAL A 56 -16.65 -1.52 9.47
CA VAL A 56 -15.50 -0.99 8.74
C VAL A 56 -16.03 -0.22 7.54
N ARG A 57 -15.64 1.04 7.42
CA ARG A 57 -15.95 1.89 6.27
C ARG A 57 -14.73 2.05 5.40
N LEU A 58 -14.85 1.70 4.13
CA LEU A 58 -13.83 1.99 3.13
C LEU A 58 -14.20 3.26 2.38
N ALA A 59 -13.22 4.14 2.21
CA ALA A 59 -13.35 5.31 1.38
C ALA A 59 -12.20 5.44 0.38
N ALA A 60 -12.52 5.77 -0.86
CA ALA A 60 -11.58 6.33 -1.80
C ALA A 60 -11.83 7.83 -1.86
N GLN A 61 -10.81 8.63 -1.55
CA GLN A 61 -10.90 10.10 -1.63
C GLN A 61 -9.95 10.62 -2.69
N ARG A 62 -10.37 11.68 -3.36
CA ARG A 62 -9.54 12.37 -4.33
C ARG A 62 -9.78 13.86 -4.32
N SER A 63 -8.71 14.59 -4.01
CA SER A 63 -8.72 16.04 -3.93
C SER A 63 -8.71 16.70 -5.33
N PRO A 64 -9.10 17.99 -5.43
CA PRO A 64 -9.30 18.68 -6.71
C PRO A 64 -8.01 19.07 -7.44
N GLN A 65 -6.84 19.08 -6.79
CA GLN A 65 -5.58 19.53 -7.39
C GLN A 65 -5.22 18.70 -8.61
N LYS A 66 -4.64 19.33 -9.64
CA LYS A 66 -4.39 18.72 -10.95
C LYS A 66 -3.80 17.31 -10.86
N ASP A 67 -2.79 17.11 -10.00
CA ASP A 67 -2.04 15.85 -9.87
C ASP A 67 -2.30 15.14 -8.53
N ALA A 68 -3.42 15.47 -7.85
CA ALA A 68 -3.80 14.84 -6.60
C ALA A 68 -3.97 13.32 -6.78
N PRO A 69 -3.16 12.49 -6.09
CA PRO A 69 -3.34 11.06 -6.09
C PRO A 69 -4.64 10.69 -5.36
N PRO A 70 -5.32 9.60 -5.77
CA PRO A 70 -6.37 9.02 -4.94
C PRO A 70 -5.72 8.29 -3.75
N HIS A 71 -6.30 8.46 -2.57
CA HIS A 71 -5.90 7.74 -1.36
C HIS A 71 -7.08 6.97 -0.76
N LEU A 72 -6.75 5.83 -0.16
CA LEU A 72 -7.71 4.96 0.50
C LEU A 72 -7.68 5.18 2.01
N VAL A 73 -8.86 5.20 2.63
CA VAL A 73 -9.03 5.31 4.07
C VAL A 73 -9.96 4.20 4.53
N LEU A 74 -9.51 3.42 5.53
CA LEU A 74 -10.39 2.54 6.28
C LEU A 74 -10.69 3.19 7.62
N THR A 75 -11.96 3.42 7.91
CA THR A 75 -12.43 3.93 9.19
C THR A 75 -13.04 2.77 9.98
N LEU A 76 -12.51 2.48 11.16
CA LEU A 76 -13.06 1.51 12.09
C LEU A 76 -14.09 2.23 12.97
N LEU A 77 -15.32 1.72 13.02
CA LEU A 77 -16.42 2.34 13.75
C LEU A 77 -16.79 1.53 14.98
N GLY A 78 -16.88 2.18 16.15
CA GLY A 78 -17.28 1.52 17.39
C GLY A 78 -16.28 0.45 17.80
N LEU A 79 -15.00 0.82 17.86
CA LEU A 79 -13.93 -0.06 18.33
C LEU A 79 -14.23 -0.54 19.75
N ARG A 80 -14.09 -1.86 19.97
CA ARG A 80 -14.33 -2.49 21.28
C ARG A 80 -13.10 -2.41 22.19
N ALA A 81 -11.92 -2.25 21.61
CA ALA A 81 -10.65 -2.12 22.29
C ALA A 81 -9.70 -1.20 21.49
N PRO A 82 -8.77 -0.50 22.17
CA PRO A 82 -7.79 0.34 21.49
C PRO A 82 -6.80 -0.52 20.69
N LEU A 83 -6.49 -0.09 19.47
CA LEU A 83 -5.50 -0.72 18.60
C LEU A 83 -4.18 0.06 18.66
N THR A 84 -3.14 -0.54 19.24
CA THR A 84 -1.80 0.03 19.22
C THR A 84 -1.08 -0.41 17.95
N ARG A 85 -0.63 0.58 17.15
CA ARG A 85 0.04 0.39 15.85
C ARG A 85 -0.62 -0.69 14.97
N PRO A 86 -1.88 -0.50 14.54
CA PRO A 86 -2.62 -1.52 13.78
C PRO A 86 -1.89 -1.94 12.49
N ARG A 87 -1.94 -3.24 12.22
CA ARG A 87 -1.54 -3.87 10.95
C ARG A 87 -2.79 -4.10 10.13
N LEU A 88 -2.70 -3.91 8.82
CA LEU A 88 -3.81 -4.07 7.89
C LEU A 88 -3.45 -5.08 6.81
N ALA A 89 -4.30 -6.09 6.63
CA ALA A 89 -4.25 -7.01 5.51
C ALA A 89 -5.53 -6.85 4.68
N LEU A 90 -5.37 -6.74 3.35
CA LEU A 90 -6.45 -6.54 2.39
C LEU A 90 -6.37 -7.58 1.28
N ALA A 91 -7.35 -8.47 1.20
CA ALA A 91 -7.46 -9.46 0.13
C ALA A 91 -8.67 -9.16 -0.75
N VAL A 92 -8.55 -9.34 -2.06
CA VAL A 92 -9.67 -9.22 -3.00
C VAL A 92 -10.01 -10.60 -3.53
N ASP A 93 -11.27 -10.99 -3.43
CA ASP A 93 -11.80 -12.29 -3.88
C ASP A 93 -11.04 -13.51 -3.33
N GLY A 94 -10.59 -13.43 -2.07
CA GLY A 94 -9.79 -14.50 -1.46
C GLY A 94 -8.39 -14.67 -2.05
N GLY A 95 -7.92 -13.70 -2.87
CA GLY A 95 -6.54 -13.64 -3.34
C GLY A 95 -5.54 -13.34 -2.21
N PRO A 96 -4.23 -13.41 -2.49
CA PRO A 96 -3.18 -13.11 -1.50
C PRO A 96 -3.37 -11.71 -0.90
N PRO A 97 -3.35 -11.55 0.43
CA PRO A 97 -3.55 -10.27 1.07
C PRO A 97 -2.38 -9.30 0.84
N LEU A 98 -2.71 -8.07 0.46
CA LEU A 98 -1.78 -6.94 0.54
C LEU A 98 -1.69 -6.50 2.00
N ARG A 99 -0.47 -6.49 2.55
CA ARG A 99 -0.21 -6.03 3.93
C ARG A 99 0.30 -4.59 3.96
N PHE A 100 -0.11 -3.88 5.00
CA PHE A 100 0.27 -2.50 5.25
C PHE A 100 0.61 -2.35 6.74
N GLY A 101 1.69 -1.63 7.04
CA GLY A 101 2.10 -1.28 8.39
C GLY A 101 2.07 0.23 8.65
N VAL A 102 1.93 0.61 9.92
CA VAL A 102 2.05 2.02 10.33
C VAL A 102 3.46 2.55 10.04
N GLY A 103 3.55 3.70 9.36
CA GLY A 103 4.79 4.31 8.92
C GLY A 103 4.83 4.42 7.40
N ALA A 104 5.58 3.53 6.75
CA ALA A 104 5.83 3.60 5.30
C ALA A 104 4.57 3.41 4.44
N ASP A 105 3.60 2.62 4.91
CA ASP A 105 2.40 2.27 4.14
C ASP A 105 1.16 3.06 4.56
N MET A 106 0.97 3.33 5.84
CA MET A 106 -0.22 4.02 6.36
C MET A 106 0.07 4.87 7.59
N THR A 107 -0.83 5.82 7.85
CA THR A 107 -0.90 6.59 9.09
C THR A 107 -2.19 6.29 9.85
N VAL A 108 -2.14 6.46 11.17
CA VAL A 108 -3.27 6.21 12.07
C VAL A 108 -3.66 7.51 12.75
N ALA A 109 -4.95 7.84 12.73
CA ALA A 109 -5.47 9.04 13.37
C ALA A 109 -6.87 8.78 13.96
N ALA A 110 -7.29 9.58 14.93
CA ALA A 110 -8.70 9.64 15.29
C ALA A 110 -9.53 10.05 14.06
N GLY A 111 -10.66 9.38 13.85
CA GLY A 111 -11.57 9.71 12.75
C GLY A 111 -12.40 10.96 13.06
N ALA A 112 -13.16 11.42 12.06
CA ALA A 112 -13.97 12.64 12.18
C ALA A 112 -15.21 12.46 13.08
N GLU A 113 -15.67 11.22 13.24
CA GLU A 113 -16.78 10.85 14.12
C GLU A 113 -16.24 10.39 15.49
N PRO A 114 -16.98 10.60 16.59
CA PRO A 114 -16.62 10.01 17.88
C PRO A 114 -16.45 8.49 17.79
N ASP A 115 -15.52 7.94 18.56
CA ASP A 115 -15.25 6.50 18.64
C ASP A 115 -14.88 5.85 17.30
N THR A 116 -14.22 6.61 16.43
CA THR A 116 -13.69 6.12 15.15
C THR A 116 -12.17 6.25 15.04
N LEU A 117 -11.56 5.29 14.34
CA LEU A 117 -10.12 5.27 14.05
C LEU A 117 -9.91 5.19 12.54
N ASP A 118 -9.17 6.15 11.98
CA ASP A 118 -8.81 6.20 10.58
C ASP A 118 -7.45 5.55 10.33
N LEU A 119 -7.43 4.57 9.43
CA LEU A 119 -6.24 3.99 8.81
C LEU A 119 -6.12 4.58 7.40
N ARG A 120 -5.23 5.57 7.23
CA ARG A 120 -5.04 6.28 5.96
C ARG A 120 -3.85 5.69 5.22
N LEU A 121 -4.12 5.01 4.11
CA LEU A 121 -3.06 4.45 3.26
C LEU A 121 -2.33 5.58 2.52
N SER A 122 -1.01 5.45 2.43
CA SER A 122 -0.17 6.30 1.58
C SER A 122 -0.55 6.14 0.10
N ASP A 123 -0.10 7.06 -0.75
CA ASP A 123 -0.36 7.00 -2.19
C ASP A 123 0.19 5.73 -2.83
N GLY A 124 1.41 5.33 -2.43
CA GLY A 124 2.03 4.08 -2.89
C GLY A 124 1.22 2.86 -2.48
N ALA A 125 0.79 2.81 -1.21
CA ALA A 125 -0.04 1.73 -0.69
C ALA A 125 -1.41 1.66 -1.39
N SER A 126 -2.06 2.81 -1.60
CA SER A 126 -3.33 2.93 -2.31
C SER A 126 -3.22 2.43 -3.76
N ARG A 127 -2.17 2.82 -4.48
CA ARG A 127 -1.88 2.35 -5.85
C ARG A 127 -1.66 0.83 -5.94
N ARG A 128 -1.19 0.18 -4.87
CA ARG A 128 -1.08 -1.30 -4.86
C ARG A 128 -2.46 -1.97 -4.83
N LEU A 129 -3.45 -1.40 -4.15
CA LEU A 129 -4.78 -1.99 -4.01
C LEU A 129 -5.74 -1.63 -5.15
N LEU A 130 -5.73 -0.37 -5.61
CA LEU A 130 -6.68 0.15 -6.59
C LEU A 130 -6.92 -0.75 -7.82
N PRO A 131 -5.88 -1.33 -8.47
CA PRO A 131 -6.07 -2.15 -9.66
C PRO A 131 -7.00 -3.35 -9.49
N PHE A 132 -7.20 -3.82 -8.26
CA PHE A 132 -8.03 -4.99 -7.95
C PHE A 132 -9.49 -4.64 -7.69
N LEU A 133 -9.80 -3.39 -7.34
CA LEU A 133 -11.11 -3.03 -6.81
C LEU A 133 -12.21 -3.00 -7.86
N ARG A 134 -11.91 -2.73 -9.15
CA ARG A 134 -12.93 -2.66 -10.21
C ARG A 134 -13.54 -4.01 -10.56
N ARG A 135 -12.70 -5.05 -10.60
CA ARG A 135 -13.08 -6.40 -11.04
C ARG A 135 -13.35 -7.35 -9.88
N GLY A 136 -13.02 -6.93 -8.66
CA GLY A 136 -13.28 -7.70 -7.45
C GLY A 136 -14.77 -7.76 -7.13
N LYS A 137 -15.19 -8.82 -6.43
CA LYS A 137 -16.52 -9.00 -5.85
C LYS A 137 -16.54 -8.58 -4.38
N ALA A 138 -15.48 -8.91 -3.64
CA ALA A 138 -15.37 -8.57 -2.24
C ALA A 138 -13.93 -8.25 -1.84
N LEU A 139 -13.79 -7.29 -0.93
CA LEU A 139 -12.54 -6.97 -0.24
C LEU A 139 -12.63 -7.49 1.20
N GLN A 140 -11.85 -8.50 1.51
CA GLN A 140 -11.66 -8.96 2.88
C GLN A 140 -10.64 -8.05 3.57
N THR A 141 -11.01 -7.55 4.74
CA THR A 141 -10.17 -6.73 5.60
C THR A 141 -9.82 -7.50 6.87
N THR A 142 -8.58 -7.38 7.33
CA THR A 142 -8.15 -7.91 8.62
C THR A 142 -7.22 -6.89 9.27
N ILE A 143 -7.64 -6.36 10.42
CA ILE A 143 -6.90 -5.39 11.21
C ILE A 143 -6.54 -5.99 12.56
N MET A 144 -5.27 -5.92 12.94
CA MET A 144 -4.76 -6.50 14.19
C MET A 144 -3.83 -5.50 14.88
N ALA A 145 -3.73 -5.55 16.21
CA ALA A 145 -2.73 -4.76 16.94
C ALA A 145 -1.30 -5.30 16.69
N GLU A 146 -0.28 -4.45 16.81
CA GLU A 146 1.12 -4.87 16.73
C GLU A 146 1.63 -5.35 18.10
N GLY A 147 2.15 -6.58 18.15
CA GLY A 147 2.76 -7.18 19.34
C GLY A 147 2.08 -8.48 19.79
N ALA A 148 2.69 -9.23 20.70
CA ALA A 148 2.00 -10.29 21.42
C ALA A 148 0.89 -9.66 22.24
N ASP A 149 -0.34 -10.10 21.99
CA ASP A 149 -1.57 -9.58 22.54
C ASP A 149 -1.48 -9.35 24.06
N PRO A 150 -1.37 -8.10 24.54
CA PRO A 150 -1.31 -7.87 25.98
C PRO A 150 -2.66 -8.11 26.66
N ALA A 151 -3.76 -8.36 25.90
CA ALA A 151 -5.12 -8.31 26.46
C ALA A 151 -6.26 -9.05 25.70
N GLY A 152 -6.01 -10.04 24.84
CA GLY A 152 -7.11 -10.71 24.12
C GLY A 152 -7.79 -9.84 23.05
N VAL A 153 -7.11 -8.86 22.44
CA VAL A 153 -7.72 -7.93 21.48
C VAL A 153 -8.09 -8.66 20.19
N ALA A 154 -9.39 -8.90 19.99
CA ALA A 154 -9.90 -9.57 18.80
C ALA A 154 -9.54 -8.80 17.52
N PRO A 155 -9.14 -9.50 16.44
CA PRO A 155 -8.90 -8.87 15.15
C PRO A 155 -10.19 -8.24 14.62
N VAL A 156 -10.08 -7.06 14.00
CA VAL A 156 -11.20 -6.46 13.28
C VAL A 156 -11.21 -7.00 11.87
N GLY A 157 -12.20 -7.84 11.56
CA GLY A 157 -12.47 -8.30 10.20
C GLY A 157 -13.69 -7.60 9.61
N ALA A 158 -13.72 -7.41 8.30
CA ALA A 158 -14.95 -7.14 7.54
C ALA A 158 -14.82 -7.64 6.11
N GLU A 159 -15.94 -8.02 5.49
CA GLU A 159 -16.04 -8.28 4.05
C GLU A 159 -16.81 -7.13 3.38
N ILE A 160 -16.12 -6.38 2.52
CA ILE A 160 -16.66 -5.17 1.88
C ILE A 160 -17.06 -5.51 0.43
N PRO A 161 -18.31 -5.31 0.02
CA PRO A 161 -18.74 -5.55 -1.36
C PRO A 161 -18.12 -4.52 -2.31
N LEU A 162 -17.56 -5.01 -3.42
CA LEU A 162 -16.91 -4.20 -4.45
C LEU A 162 -17.78 -3.83 -5.68
N PRO A 163 -18.91 -4.51 -6.01
CA PRO A 163 -19.86 -4.01 -7.00
C PRO A 163 -20.21 -2.55 -6.74
N GLY A 164 -20.44 -1.76 -7.79
CA GLY A 164 -20.73 -0.32 -7.68
C GLY A 164 -19.51 0.60 -7.58
N PHE A 165 -18.35 0.14 -7.08
CA PHE A 165 -17.15 0.98 -6.94
C PHE A 165 -16.67 1.58 -8.27
N GLY A 166 -16.62 0.76 -9.33
CA GLY A 166 -16.16 1.23 -10.64
C GLY A 166 -17.05 2.31 -11.25
N ALA A 167 -18.37 2.23 -11.05
CA ALA A 167 -19.31 3.24 -11.51
C ALA A 167 -19.19 4.55 -10.70
N ALA A 168 -19.02 4.43 -9.38
CA ALA A 168 -18.77 5.57 -8.52
C ALA A 168 -17.45 6.27 -8.87
N ALA A 169 -16.41 5.50 -9.20
CA ALA A 169 -15.13 6.03 -9.65
C ALA A 169 -15.24 6.85 -10.94
N ALA A 170 -15.97 6.33 -11.93
CA ALA A 170 -16.23 7.05 -13.18
C ALA A 170 -17.05 8.34 -12.96
N ALA A 171 -18.00 8.33 -12.03
CA ALA A 171 -18.77 9.52 -11.67
C ALA A 171 -17.88 10.61 -11.04
N VAL A 172 -16.96 10.23 -10.15
CA VAL A 172 -15.97 11.15 -9.58
C VAL A 172 -15.03 11.70 -10.65
N ASP A 173 -14.53 10.86 -11.56
CA ASP A 173 -13.69 11.32 -12.67
C ASP A 173 -14.43 12.32 -13.56
N GLY A 174 -15.71 12.06 -13.89
CA GLY A 174 -16.54 13.00 -14.63
C GLY A 174 -16.71 14.34 -13.90
N ARG A 175 -16.98 14.31 -12.58
CA ARG A 175 -17.10 15.51 -11.75
C ARG A 175 -15.81 16.33 -11.70
N GLN A 176 -14.67 15.66 -11.61
CA GLN A 176 -13.36 16.30 -11.56
C GLN A 176 -12.77 16.59 -12.95
N LYS A 177 -13.53 16.30 -14.03
CA LYS A 177 -13.11 16.46 -15.44
C LYS A 177 -11.81 15.71 -15.75
N ARG A 178 -11.74 14.46 -15.30
CA ARG A 178 -10.57 13.56 -15.42
C ARG A 178 -10.79 12.36 -16.34
N THR A 179 -11.96 12.20 -16.97
CA THR A 179 -12.37 10.98 -17.71
C THR A 179 -11.37 10.45 -18.74
N ASP A 180 -10.56 11.32 -19.36
CA ASP A 180 -9.58 10.92 -20.40
C ASP A 180 -8.13 11.08 -19.96
N ARG A 181 -7.88 11.07 -18.64
CA ARG A 181 -6.54 11.24 -18.09
C ARG A 181 -5.94 9.89 -17.65
N PRO A 182 -4.62 9.69 -17.83
CA PRO A 182 -3.95 8.47 -17.39
C PRO A 182 -3.96 8.28 -15.87
N ASP A 183 -4.24 9.36 -15.12
CA ASP A 183 -4.42 9.31 -13.68
C ASP A 183 -5.90 9.26 -13.25
N ALA A 184 -6.87 9.10 -14.17
CA ALA A 184 -8.27 8.91 -13.82
C ALA A 184 -8.45 7.71 -12.87
N LEU A 185 -9.35 7.82 -11.90
CA LEU A 185 -9.57 6.74 -10.93
C LEU A 185 -10.01 5.46 -11.65
N SER A 186 -10.87 5.60 -12.65
CA SER A 186 -11.36 4.52 -13.54
C SER A 186 -10.25 3.81 -14.32
N GLU A 187 -9.18 4.52 -14.70
CA GLU A 187 -7.96 3.95 -15.30
C GLU A 187 -7.10 3.23 -14.25
N LEU A 188 -6.92 3.84 -13.08
CA LEU A 188 -6.11 3.27 -11.99
C LEU A 188 -6.68 1.96 -11.43
N ILE A 189 -7.99 1.75 -11.55
CA ILE A 189 -8.67 0.54 -11.08
C ILE A 189 -8.84 -0.53 -12.18
N GLY A 190 -8.37 -0.28 -13.41
CA GLY A 190 -8.58 -1.14 -14.58
C GLY A 190 -7.76 -2.43 -14.68
N GLY A 191 -6.99 -2.77 -13.63
CA GLY A 191 -6.01 -3.87 -13.64
C GLY A 191 -6.58 -5.28 -13.81
N ALA A 192 -5.68 -6.27 -13.87
CA ALA A 192 -6.02 -7.70 -13.91
C ALA A 192 -6.81 -8.13 -12.66
N ASN A 193 -7.60 -9.20 -12.78
CA ASN A 193 -8.36 -9.73 -11.64
C ASN A 193 -7.42 -10.30 -10.56
N ALA A 194 -7.80 -10.17 -9.28
CA ALA A 194 -7.02 -10.73 -8.16
C ALA A 194 -6.85 -12.26 -8.29
N ALA A 195 -7.83 -12.94 -8.88
CA ALA A 195 -7.78 -14.37 -9.20
C ALA A 195 -6.67 -14.74 -10.19
N ALA A 196 -6.26 -13.89 -11.14
CA ALA A 196 -5.10 -14.17 -12.00
C ALA A 196 -3.76 -14.09 -11.24
N ARG A 197 -3.74 -13.45 -10.06
CA ARG A 197 -2.58 -13.46 -9.16
C ARG A 197 -2.62 -14.60 -8.14
N ALA A 198 -3.79 -15.18 -7.88
CA ALA A 198 -3.94 -16.29 -6.94
C ALA A 198 -3.13 -17.51 -7.43
N GLY A 199 -2.12 -17.90 -6.66
CA GLY A 199 -1.19 -18.98 -6.99
C GLY A 199 0.18 -18.53 -7.54
N LEU A 200 0.31 -17.28 -8.00
CA LEU A 200 1.57 -16.73 -8.51
C LEU A 200 2.38 -15.98 -7.44
N ILE A 201 1.73 -15.51 -6.37
CA ILE A 201 2.38 -14.97 -5.17
C ILE A 201 1.68 -15.58 -3.95
N ARG A 202 2.45 -15.98 -2.95
CA ARG A 202 1.96 -16.47 -1.67
C ARG A 202 2.76 -15.83 -0.54
N ASP A 203 2.11 -15.64 0.60
CA ASP A 203 2.77 -15.12 1.77
C ASP A 203 3.70 -16.16 2.41
N VAL A 204 4.78 -15.69 2.99
CA VAL A 204 5.72 -16.51 3.74
C VAL A 204 5.70 -16.03 5.19
N THR A 205 4.99 -16.77 6.03
CA THR A 205 4.99 -16.54 7.47
C THR A 205 6.11 -17.33 8.13
N ARG A 206 6.42 -17.02 9.39
CA ARG A 206 7.37 -17.81 10.21
C ARG A 206 7.01 -19.29 10.31
N GLY A 207 5.73 -19.63 10.29
CA GLY A 207 5.28 -21.03 10.30
C GLY A 207 5.27 -21.70 8.92
N ALA A 208 5.36 -20.94 7.83
CA ALA A 208 5.26 -21.45 6.46
C ALA A 208 6.58 -21.37 5.68
N ILE A 209 7.61 -20.74 6.23
CA ILE A 209 8.94 -20.70 5.61
C ILE A 209 9.59 -22.09 5.63
N PRO A 210 10.26 -22.53 4.54
CA PRO A 210 11.03 -23.76 4.54
C PRO A 210 12.10 -23.75 5.63
N GLU A 211 12.25 -24.86 6.35
CA GLU A 211 13.17 -24.99 7.47
C GLU A 211 14.63 -24.66 7.10
N THR A 212 15.08 -25.10 5.93
CA THR A 212 16.43 -24.81 5.43
C THR A 212 16.60 -23.32 5.13
N LEU A 213 15.60 -22.66 4.54
CA LEU A 213 15.62 -21.22 4.31
C LEU A 213 15.60 -20.43 5.62
N ARG A 214 14.80 -20.86 6.61
CA ARG A 214 14.78 -20.27 7.95
C ARG A 214 16.15 -20.30 8.61
N LYS A 215 16.82 -21.46 8.60
CA LYS A 215 18.19 -21.61 9.12
C LYS A 215 19.19 -20.72 8.39
N LEU A 216 19.07 -20.61 7.06
CA LEU A 216 19.91 -19.70 6.27
C LEU A 216 19.70 -18.23 6.68
N MET A 217 18.46 -17.82 6.94
CA MET A 217 18.16 -16.45 7.39
C MET A 217 18.76 -16.15 8.76
N VAL A 218 18.62 -17.07 9.72
CA VAL A 218 19.22 -16.92 11.06
C VAL A 218 20.75 -16.86 10.96
N ALA A 219 21.37 -17.74 10.17
CA ALA A 219 22.82 -17.76 9.98
C ALA A 219 23.37 -16.51 9.25
N ARG A 220 22.50 -15.72 8.62
CA ARG A 220 22.84 -14.47 7.93
C ARG A 220 22.59 -13.23 8.79
N ASP A 221 22.45 -13.40 10.10
CA ASP A 221 22.16 -12.32 11.05
C ASP A 221 20.92 -11.49 10.64
N CYS A 222 19.89 -12.17 10.15
CA CYS A 222 18.57 -11.57 9.94
C CYS A 222 17.71 -11.85 11.19
N PRO A 223 17.76 -11.01 12.25
CA PRO A 223 17.16 -11.29 13.56
C PRO A 223 15.63 -11.44 13.50
N VAL A 224 15.01 -10.95 12.42
CA VAL A 224 13.59 -11.10 12.10
C VAL A 224 13.15 -12.58 11.92
N TRP A 225 14.07 -13.55 11.89
CA TRP A 225 13.75 -14.99 11.81
C TRP A 225 14.25 -15.81 12.99
N ASP A 226 14.89 -15.19 13.98
CA ASP A 226 15.22 -15.88 15.22
C ASP A 226 13.93 -16.16 16.00
N GLU A 227 13.72 -17.43 16.35
CA GLU A 227 12.58 -17.88 17.17
C GLU A 227 12.79 -17.54 18.65
N ALA A 228 14.03 -17.30 19.09
CA ALA A 228 14.33 -16.80 20.42
C ALA A 228 14.04 -15.30 20.58
N GLU A 229 13.75 -14.59 19.47
CA GLU A 229 13.42 -13.16 19.50
C GLU A 229 12.07 -12.95 20.20
N ALA A 230 12.09 -12.34 21.38
CA ALA A 230 10.90 -12.14 22.21
C ALA A 230 9.86 -11.21 21.57
N ASN A 231 10.30 -10.31 20.68
CA ASN A 231 9.44 -9.37 19.95
C ASN A 231 9.75 -9.39 18.46
N PRO A 232 9.36 -10.47 17.78
CA PRO A 232 9.67 -10.64 16.37
C PRO A 232 9.07 -9.53 15.53
N SER A 233 9.89 -8.88 14.69
CA SER A 233 9.40 -7.86 13.76
C SER A 233 8.31 -8.48 12.88
N PHE A 234 7.12 -7.92 12.93
CA PHE A 234 5.98 -8.38 12.16
C PHE A 234 6.14 -8.22 10.65
N LEU A 235 7.10 -7.38 10.27
CA LEU A 235 7.47 -7.20 8.89
C LEU A 235 8.06 -8.50 8.32
N ALA A 236 8.45 -9.49 9.15
CA ALA A 236 8.64 -10.88 8.72
C ALA A 236 7.51 -11.38 7.80
N GLU A 237 6.25 -11.03 8.11
CA GLU A 237 5.05 -11.46 7.37
C GLU A 237 4.82 -10.66 6.07
N GLN A 238 5.64 -9.65 5.79
CA GLN A 238 5.73 -9.05 4.46
C GLN A 238 6.55 -9.89 3.49
N SER A 239 7.19 -10.96 3.98
CA SER A 239 7.87 -11.93 3.14
C SER A 239 6.87 -12.66 2.25
N PHE A 240 7.30 -12.93 1.02
CA PHE A 240 6.47 -13.62 0.05
C PHE A 240 7.31 -14.56 -0.80
N ALA A 241 6.63 -15.56 -1.34
CA ALA A 241 7.14 -16.39 -2.40
C ALA A 241 6.36 -16.11 -3.68
N ALA A 242 7.02 -16.11 -4.83
CA ALA A 242 6.38 -15.87 -6.11
C ALA A 242 6.84 -16.88 -7.16
N ASP A 243 5.93 -17.27 -8.05
CA ASP A 243 6.26 -18.11 -9.20
C ASP A 243 7.05 -17.29 -10.23
N LEU A 244 8.22 -17.81 -10.58
CA LEU A 244 9.10 -17.28 -11.62
C LEU A 244 8.89 -17.99 -12.98
N GLY A 245 8.00 -18.98 -13.03
CA GLY A 245 7.80 -19.88 -14.15
C GLY A 245 8.76 -21.07 -14.12
N SER A 246 8.45 -22.10 -14.91
CA SER A 246 9.25 -23.33 -15.02
C SER A 246 9.48 -24.04 -13.67
N GLY A 247 8.55 -23.87 -12.71
CA GLY A 247 8.63 -24.44 -11.37
C GLY A 247 9.60 -23.72 -10.42
N ARG A 248 10.21 -22.61 -10.85
CA ARG A 248 11.10 -21.80 -10.00
C ARG A 248 10.30 -20.90 -9.08
N THR A 249 10.78 -20.75 -7.85
CA THR A 249 10.15 -19.86 -6.86
C THR A 249 11.14 -18.77 -6.43
N LEU A 250 10.72 -17.51 -6.53
CA LEU A 250 11.34 -16.40 -5.82
C LEU A 250 10.89 -16.46 -4.36
N TRP A 251 11.82 -16.35 -3.43
CA TRP A 251 11.58 -16.17 -2.00
C TRP A 251 12.13 -14.81 -1.58
N ALA A 252 11.25 -13.82 -1.40
CA ALA A 252 11.60 -12.49 -0.90
C ALA A 252 11.35 -12.46 0.60
N ILE A 253 12.42 -12.57 1.38
CA ILE A 253 12.33 -12.76 2.83
C ILE A 253 12.88 -11.54 3.56
N VAL A 254 12.07 -10.95 4.44
CA VAL A 254 12.48 -9.76 5.21
C VAL A 254 13.67 -10.09 6.10
N CYS A 255 14.79 -9.41 5.89
CA CYS A 255 15.98 -9.54 6.73
C CYS A 255 16.05 -8.45 7.80
N SER A 256 15.61 -7.24 7.48
CA SER A 256 15.67 -6.08 8.38
C SER A 256 14.43 -5.21 8.27
N SER A 257 14.14 -4.47 9.33
CA SER A 257 13.08 -3.47 9.35
C SER A 257 13.54 -2.19 10.00
N GLY A 258 13.30 -1.07 9.33
CA GLY A 258 13.46 0.28 9.87
C GLY A 258 12.15 1.06 9.83
N ALA A 259 12.16 2.29 10.36
CA ALA A 259 10.97 3.15 10.41
C ALA A 259 10.41 3.54 9.02
N THR A 260 11.24 3.43 7.98
CA THR A 260 10.93 3.88 6.62
C THR A 260 11.07 2.78 5.56
N ASN A 261 12.02 1.86 5.75
CA ASN A 261 12.31 0.80 4.78
C ASN A 261 12.28 -0.57 5.45
N VAL A 262 11.83 -1.56 4.70
CA VAL A 262 11.94 -2.99 5.05
C VAL A 262 12.91 -3.63 4.07
N GLY A 263 13.98 -4.23 4.59
CA GLY A 263 15.02 -4.87 3.79
C GLY A 263 14.69 -6.34 3.56
N PHE A 264 14.80 -6.81 2.32
CA PHE A 264 14.52 -8.18 1.91
C PHE A 264 15.80 -8.83 1.38
N ALA A 265 16.10 -10.05 1.82
CA ALA A 265 16.99 -10.97 1.13
C ALA A 265 16.18 -11.79 0.13
N LEU A 266 16.67 -11.93 -1.11
CA LEU A 266 15.95 -12.60 -2.19
C LEU A 266 16.67 -13.89 -2.55
N PHE A 267 15.92 -14.99 -2.60
CA PHE A 267 16.44 -16.30 -2.98
C PHE A 267 15.65 -16.88 -4.15
N VAL A 268 16.30 -17.69 -4.96
CA VAL A 268 15.62 -18.53 -5.96
C VAL A 268 15.74 -19.98 -5.54
N GLU A 269 14.61 -20.67 -5.53
CA GLU A 269 14.54 -22.12 -5.45
C GLU A 269 14.27 -22.66 -6.86
N ASP A 270 15.20 -23.46 -7.38
CA ASP A 270 15.11 -24.08 -8.69
C ASP A 270 14.91 -25.60 -8.53
N PRO A 271 13.80 -26.17 -9.04
CA PRO A 271 13.50 -27.59 -8.89
C PRO A 271 14.48 -28.52 -9.63
N SER A 272 15.28 -28.00 -10.57
CA SER A 272 16.38 -28.74 -11.20
C SER A 272 17.60 -28.92 -10.31
N LYS A 273 17.66 -28.19 -9.18
CA LYS A 273 18.71 -28.32 -8.17
C LYS A 273 18.26 -29.24 -7.04
N VAL A 274 19.18 -29.50 -6.10
CA VAL A 274 18.87 -30.25 -4.87
C VAL A 274 17.72 -29.57 -4.15
N ALA A 275 16.68 -30.33 -3.80
CA ALA A 275 15.51 -29.82 -3.08
C ALA A 275 15.92 -29.08 -1.79
N GLY A 276 15.26 -27.95 -1.51
CA GLY A 276 15.59 -27.12 -0.35
C GLY A 276 16.89 -26.31 -0.48
N ARG A 277 17.46 -26.21 -1.69
CA ARG A 277 18.56 -25.29 -2.01
C ARG A 277 17.98 -23.93 -2.42
N PHE A 278 18.36 -22.89 -1.68
CA PHE A 278 17.96 -21.51 -1.91
C PHE A 278 19.17 -20.70 -2.34
N GLU A 279 19.15 -20.20 -3.58
CA GLU A 279 20.26 -19.43 -4.15
C GLU A 279 20.03 -17.94 -3.92
N LEU A 280 20.88 -17.33 -3.07
CA LEU A 280 20.84 -15.90 -2.80
C LEU A 280 21.08 -15.09 -4.08
N GLN A 281 20.25 -14.08 -4.30
CA GLN A 281 20.37 -13.16 -5.41
C GLN A 281 21.17 -11.92 -4.97
N LEU A 282 22.12 -11.51 -5.82
CA LEU A 282 22.92 -10.29 -5.62
C LEU A 282 22.46 -9.22 -6.61
N PHE A 283 22.42 -7.98 -6.16
CA PHE A 283 21.98 -6.84 -6.96
C PHE A 283 23.07 -5.77 -7.02
N ALA A 284 23.17 -5.10 -8.17
CA ALA A 284 23.99 -3.91 -8.27
C ALA A 284 23.26 -2.73 -7.60
N ALA A 285 23.99 -1.94 -6.82
CA ALA A 285 23.54 -0.71 -6.21
C ALA A 285 24.45 0.45 -6.59
N PHE A 286 23.93 1.68 -6.58
CA PHE A 286 24.71 2.88 -6.85
C PHE A 286 24.48 3.93 -5.76
N THR A 287 25.57 4.52 -5.27
CA THR A 287 25.56 5.77 -4.49
C THR A 287 26.54 6.75 -5.12
N GLU A 288 26.31 8.05 -4.98
CA GLU A 288 27.20 9.07 -5.53
C GLU A 288 28.60 9.03 -4.89
N SER A 289 28.67 8.63 -3.63
CA SER A 289 29.92 8.55 -2.86
C SER A 289 30.79 7.33 -3.17
N LEU A 290 30.20 6.18 -3.51
CA LEU A 290 30.93 4.93 -3.73
C LEU A 290 30.89 4.43 -5.18
N GLY A 291 29.99 4.96 -6.01
CA GLY A 291 29.71 4.43 -7.33
C GLY A 291 28.93 3.10 -7.24
N TRP A 292 29.22 2.19 -8.18
CA TRP A 292 28.55 0.89 -8.23
C TRP A 292 29.13 -0.11 -7.22
N SER A 293 28.25 -0.78 -6.49
CA SER A 293 28.56 -1.84 -5.54
C SER A 293 27.61 -3.03 -5.68
N GLY A 294 27.90 -4.13 -4.98
CA GLY A 294 26.99 -5.27 -4.85
C GLY A 294 26.29 -5.27 -3.51
N VAL A 295 24.98 -5.56 -3.50
CA VAL A 295 24.18 -5.70 -2.29
C VAL A 295 23.43 -7.02 -2.28
N GLU A 296 23.24 -7.56 -1.08
CA GLU A 296 22.53 -8.84 -0.84
C GLU A 296 21.07 -8.63 -0.42
N THR A 297 20.67 -7.38 -0.18
CA THR A 297 19.32 -7.01 0.22
C THR A 297 18.79 -5.83 -0.58
N LEU A 298 17.47 -5.78 -0.71
CA LEU A 298 16.74 -4.70 -1.38
C LEU A 298 15.65 -4.14 -0.46
N SER A 299 15.37 -2.85 -0.55
CA SER A 299 14.35 -2.17 0.25
C SER A 299 12.97 -2.20 -0.41
N ASN A 300 11.92 -2.45 0.38
CA ASN A 300 10.50 -2.39 0.02
C ASN A 300 10.18 -3.06 -1.33
N VAL A 301 10.52 -4.34 -1.45
CA VAL A 301 10.45 -5.05 -2.73
C VAL A 301 9.02 -5.41 -3.13
N SER A 302 8.78 -5.48 -4.43
CA SER A 302 7.53 -5.96 -5.01
C SER A 302 7.80 -6.71 -6.32
N TYR A 303 7.05 -7.78 -6.57
CA TYR A 303 7.15 -8.57 -7.79
C TYR A 303 5.82 -8.61 -8.54
N GLU A 304 5.88 -8.45 -9.87
CA GLU A 304 4.76 -8.54 -10.80
C GLU A 304 4.96 -9.76 -11.73
N PRO A 305 4.34 -10.92 -11.43
CA PRO A 305 4.53 -12.15 -12.20
C PRO A 305 4.21 -12.01 -13.69
N GLU A 306 3.13 -11.28 -14.03
CA GLU A 306 2.69 -11.05 -15.40
C GLU A 306 3.76 -10.38 -16.28
N LYS A 307 4.55 -9.48 -15.68
CA LYS A 307 5.64 -8.76 -16.36
C LYS A 307 7.01 -9.33 -16.01
N ARG A 308 7.07 -10.38 -15.21
CA ARG A 308 8.30 -10.93 -14.64
C ARG A 308 9.16 -9.87 -13.96
N ARG A 309 8.54 -8.85 -13.36
CA ARG A 309 9.22 -7.63 -12.96
C ARG A 309 9.36 -7.53 -11.45
N LEU A 310 10.60 -7.44 -10.97
CA LEU A 310 10.94 -7.08 -9.60
C LEU A 310 11.16 -5.57 -9.52
N THR A 311 10.65 -4.94 -8.48
CA THR A 311 10.92 -3.53 -8.16
C THR A 311 11.34 -3.40 -6.70
N ALA A 312 12.21 -2.44 -6.42
CA ALA A 312 12.63 -2.08 -5.07
C ALA A 312 12.64 -0.56 -4.95
N ILE A 313 12.24 -0.07 -3.78
CA ILE A 313 12.24 1.36 -3.46
C ILE A 313 12.89 1.54 -2.11
N GLU A 314 14.04 2.20 -2.10
CA GLU A 314 14.62 2.70 -0.86
C GLU A 314 14.26 4.16 -0.71
N LYS A 315 13.65 4.52 0.42
CA LYS A 315 13.34 5.93 0.71
C LYS A 315 14.41 6.47 1.66
N GLY A 316 15.00 7.62 1.35
CA GLY A 316 15.95 8.30 2.24
C GLY A 316 15.28 8.82 3.53
N ARG A 317 13.98 9.15 3.44
CA ARG A 317 13.11 9.49 4.59
C ARG A 317 11.67 9.12 4.32
N ALA A 318 10.82 9.16 5.35
CA ALA A 318 9.41 8.77 5.27
C ALA A 318 8.63 9.40 4.10
N ALA A 319 8.94 10.64 3.73
CA ALA A 319 8.32 11.35 2.61
C ALA A 319 8.62 10.74 1.22
N GLY A 320 9.72 10.00 1.06
CA GLY A 320 10.06 9.33 -0.21
C GLY A 320 10.43 10.27 -1.36
N ASP A 321 10.83 11.50 -1.05
CA ASP A 321 11.28 12.54 -1.99
C ASP A 321 12.75 12.38 -2.42
N CYS A 322 13.47 11.44 -1.81
CA CYS A 322 14.84 11.04 -2.10
C CYS A 322 15.00 9.52 -1.85
N GLY A 323 16.03 8.93 -2.41
CA GLY A 323 16.42 7.54 -2.25
C GLY A 323 16.69 6.85 -3.58
N VAL A 324 16.33 5.58 -3.67
CA VAL A 324 16.64 4.69 -4.80
C VAL A 324 15.38 4.05 -5.34
N TYR A 325 15.28 3.97 -6.67
CA TYR A 325 14.33 3.11 -7.37
C TYR A 325 15.09 2.14 -8.27
N GLY A 326 14.82 0.85 -8.11
CA GLY A 326 15.35 -0.20 -8.98
C GLY A 326 14.24 -1.04 -9.59
N ALA A 327 14.42 -1.42 -10.85
CA ALA A 327 13.56 -2.36 -11.55
C ALA A 327 14.40 -3.40 -12.31
N TRP A 328 13.98 -4.66 -12.21
CA TRP A 328 14.60 -5.81 -12.85
C TRP A 328 13.56 -6.70 -13.50
N GLU A 329 13.95 -7.41 -14.55
CA GLU A 329 13.15 -8.43 -15.22
C GLU A 329 13.77 -9.81 -14.99
N TRP A 330 12.93 -10.79 -14.64
CA TRP A 330 13.33 -12.18 -14.56
C TRP A 330 13.49 -12.78 -15.96
N VAL A 331 14.72 -13.15 -16.31
CA VAL A 331 15.07 -13.69 -17.64
C VAL A 331 15.25 -15.21 -17.66
N GLY A 332 14.79 -15.91 -16.62
CA GLY A 332 14.81 -17.38 -16.53
C GLY A 332 15.89 -17.95 -15.61
N GLU A 333 16.96 -17.20 -15.35
CA GLU A 333 18.06 -17.58 -14.46
C GLU A 333 18.42 -16.50 -13.42
N ALA A 334 18.27 -15.23 -13.79
CA ALA A 334 18.60 -14.10 -12.92
C ALA A 334 17.65 -12.91 -13.15
N PHE A 335 17.73 -11.94 -12.25
CA PHE A 335 17.07 -10.64 -12.41
C PHE A 335 17.97 -9.67 -13.18
N ARG A 336 17.65 -9.42 -14.45
CA ARG A 336 18.33 -8.44 -15.31
C ARG A 336 17.84 -7.04 -14.97
N MET A 337 18.74 -6.13 -14.62
CA MET A 337 18.37 -4.73 -14.35
C MET A 337 17.85 -4.08 -15.64
N ILE A 338 16.71 -3.39 -15.54
CA ILE A 338 16.11 -2.65 -16.66
C ILE A 338 16.07 -1.14 -16.39
N GLU A 339 16.05 -0.73 -15.12
CA GLU A 339 16.09 0.68 -14.74
C GLU A 339 16.63 0.84 -13.31
N TYR A 340 17.49 1.83 -13.11
CA TYR A 340 17.99 2.20 -11.79
C TYR A 340 18.07 3.71 -11.68
N ARG A 341 17.52 4.26 -10.60
CA ARG A 341 17.42 5.70 -10.37
C ARG A 341 17.82 6.02 -8.93
N VAL A 342 18.50 7.15 -8.76
CA VAL A 342 19.03 7.59 -7.47
C VAL A 342 18.83 9.10 -7.32
N LYS A 343 18.37 9.52 -6.14
CA LYS A 343 18.33 10.92 -5.71
C LYS A 343 18.75 10.99 -4.25
N GLU A 344 19.98 11.41 -3.96
CA GLU A 344 20.45 11.47 -2.57
C GLU A 344 19.90 12.69 -1.81
N GLU A 345 19.62 13.79 -2.52
CA GLU A 345 19.14 15.03 -1.90
C GLU A 345 17.63 15.00 -1.59
N CYS A 346 17.27 15.22 -0.31
CA CYS A 346 15.90 15.23 0.19
C CYS A 346 15.33 16.67 0.28
N ASP A 347 15.10 17.30 -0.87
CA ASP A 347 14.63 18.69 -1.05
C ASP A 347 13.09 18.87 -0.97
N GLY A 348 12.33 17.80 -0.73
CA GLY A 348 10.86 17.81 -0.73
C GLY A 348 10.22 17.71 -2.11
N VAL A 349 11.00 17.49 -3.17
CA VAL A 349 10.52 17.43 -4.56
C VAL A 349 10.80 16.07 -5.20
N GLY A 350 9.79 15.54 -5.88
CA GLY A 350 9.89 14.34 -6.70
C GLY A 350 9.31 13.09 -6.05
N GLU A 351 9.25 12.03 -6.84
CA GLU A 351 8.79 10.70 -6.44
C GLU A 351 9.74 9.66 -7.08
N PRO A 352 9.81 8.42 -6.57
CA PRO A 352 10.83 7.46 -6.99
C PRO A 352 10.91 7.20 -8.51
N SER A 353 9.79 7.25 -9.23
CA SER A 353 9.73 7.07 -10.68
C SER A 353 10.34 8.24 -11.49
N LYS A 354 10.62 9.37 -10.84
CA LYS A 354 11.17 10.60 -11.43
C LYS A 354 12.58 10.92 -10.97
N PHE A 355 13.17 10.10 -10.09
CA PHE A 355 14.56 10.27 -9.69
C PHE A 355 15.51 10.21 -10.91
N PRO A 356 16.66 10.90 -10.87
CA PRO A 356 17.70 10.79 -11.91
C PRO A 356 18.03 9.35 -12.26
N ILE A 357 18.18 9.08 -13.55
CA ILE A 357 18.46 7.73 -14.07
C ILE A 357 19.96 7.50 -14.03
N MET A 358 20.36 6.47 -13.29
CA MET A 358 21.75 5.99 -13.25
C MET A 358 21.97 4.87 -14.26
N PHE A 359 20.93 4.09 -14.56
CA PHE A 359 20.98 3.03 -15.55
C PHE A 359 19.63 2.83 -16.23
N ARG A 360 19.67 2.55 -17.54
CA ARG A 360 18.53 2.10 -18.33
C ARG A 360 18.98 0.98 -19.25
N GLY A 361 18.41 -0.20 -19.07
CA GLY A 361 18.66 -1.36 -19.91
C GLY A 361 17.72 -1.37 -21.11
N ASP A 362 18.18 -1.95 -22.22
CA ASP A 362 17.32 -2.25 -23.36
C ASP A 362 16.34 -3.36 -22.98
N ARG A 363 15.06 -3.16 -23.31
CA ARG A 363 13.99 -4.14 -23.02
C ARG A 363 14.07 -5.34 -23.96
#